data_AF-A0A836WTX4-F1
#
_entry.id   AF-A0A836WTX4-F1
#
_cell.length_a   1.000
_cell.length_b   1.000
_cell.length_c   1.000
_cell.angle_alpha   90.00
_cell.angle_beta   90.00
_cell.angle_gamma   90.00
#
_symmetry.space_group_name_H-M   'P 1'
#
loop_
_entity.id
_entity.type
_entity.pdbx_description
1 polymer ?
#
loop_
_entity_poly.entity_id
_entity_poly.type
_entity_poly.pdbx_seq_one_letter_code
_entity_poly.pdbx_strand_id
1 'polypeptide(L)'
;MLLTQEITNLERFIVKSPLGSDQFWSDWQSKSGEIVITKAAIKRALRLYSNELSNEEILKLSSLLEAYKEISNYLELLRQTALKIKGVEAPNWDIFDGLESENGEEEDNL
;
A
#
# COMPACT_ATOMS: atom_id res chain seq x y z
N MET A 1 -20.91 12.45 -8.35
CA MET A 1 -20.29 12.70 -7.04
C MET A 1 -19.32 11.60 -6.60
N LEU A 2 -19.56 10.31 -6.93
CA LEU A 2 -18.67 9.19 -6.55
C LEU A 2 -17.19 9.37 -6.98
N LEU A 3 -16.95 9.84 -8.21
CA LEU A 3 -15.58 10.07 -8.71
C LEU A 3 -14.82 11.12 -7.88
N THR A 4 -15.46 12.24 -7.53
CA THR A 4 -14.84 13.29 -6.73
C THR A 4 -14.45 12.77 -5.35
N GLN A 5 -15.30 11.95 -4.74
CA GLN A 5 -15.01 11.35 -3.45
C GLN A 5 -13.83 10.37 -3.54
N GLU A 6 -13.76 9.58 -4.61
CA GLU A 6 -12.62 8.68 -4.84
C GLU A 6 -11.31 9.45 -5.04
N ILE A 7 -11.34 10.55 -5.79
CA ILE A 7 -10.17 11.43 -5.96
C ILE A 7 -9.76 12.01 -4.60
N THR A 8 -10.68 12.58 -3.83
CA THR A 8 -10.39 13.15 -2.50
C THR A 8 -9.84 12.08 -1.55
N ASN A 9 -10.35 10.85 -1.63
CA ASN A 9 -9.80 9.75 -0.87
C ASN A 9 -8.33 9.52 -1.24
N LEU A 10 -7.98 9.49 -2.53
CA LEU A 10 -6.60 9.25 -2.97
C LEU A 10 -5.66 10.43 -2.67
N GLU A 11 -6.14 11.67 -2.73
CA GLU A 11 -5.36 12.88 -2.43
C GLU A 11 -4.73 12.86 -1.03
N ARG A 12 -5.33 12.15 -0.07
CA ARG A 12 -4.78 12.01 1.28
C ARG A 12 -3.37 11.41 1.28
N PHE A 13 -3.02 10.60 0.27
CA PHE A 13 -1.70 9.97 0.17
C PHE A 13 -0.61 10.94 -0.30
N ILE A 14 -0.94 12.10 -0.86
CA ILE A 14 0.05 13.10 -1.30
C ILE A 14 0.87 13.60 -0.10
N VAL A 15 2.19 13.39 -0.13
CA VAL A 15 3.10 13.89 0.90
C VAL A 15 3.51 15.31 0.53
N LYS A 16 3.14 16.28 1.36
CA LYS A 16 3.44 17.72 1.17
C LYS A 16 4.63 18.19 1.99
N SER A 17 5.10 17.37 2.92
CA SER A 17 6.19 17.69 3.83
C SER A 17 7.54 17.71 3.12
N PRO A 18 8.48 18.59 3.52
CA PRO A 18 9.80 18.65 2.90
C PRO A 18 10.54 17.31 2.99
N LEU A 19 11.08 16.84 1.86
CA LEU A 19 11.75 15.55 1.76
C LEU A 19 12.87 15.40 2.81
N GLY A 20 12.88 14.25 3.49
CA GLY A 20 13.91 13.90 4.46
C GLY A 20 13.76 14.52 5.85
N SER A 21 12.80 15.44 6.06
CA SER A 21 12.45 15.96 7.38
C SER A 21 11.75 14.91 8.26
N ASP A 22 11.71 15.12 9.57
CA ASP A 22 11.01 14.22 10.50
C ASP A 22 9.50 14.14 10.18
N GLN A 23 8.90 15.25 9.77
CA GLN A 23 7.50 15.28 9.33
C GLN A 23 7.28 14.44 8.08
N PHE A 24 8.22 14.49 7.11
CA PHE A 24 8.15 13.62 5.93
C PHE A 24 8.16 12.15 6.32
N TRP A 25 9.03 11.74 7.23
CA TRP A 25 9.12 10.34 7.67
C TRP A 25 7.86 9.90 8.40
N SER A 26 7.30 10.76 9.26
CA SER A 26 6.02 10.51 9.94
C SER A 26 4.87 10.34 8.94
N ASP A 27 4.75 11.26 7.97
CA ASP A 27 3.70 11.20 6.96
C ASP A 27 3.84 9.94 6.09
N TRP A 28 5.06 9.67 5.64
CA TRP A 28 5.36 8.50 4.82
C TRP A 28 5.03 7.20 5.56
N GLN A 29 5.45 7.08 6.84
CA GLN A 29 5.20 5.88 7.65
C GLN A 29 3.70 5.67 7.90
N SER A 30 2.96 6.72 8.23
CA SER A 30 1.52 6.62 8.46
C SER A 30 0.80 6.11 7.21
N LYS A 31 1.16 6.64 6.05
CA LYS A 31 0.53 6.32 4.77
C LYS A 31 0.92 4.95 4.24
N SER A 32 2.20 4.58 4.33
CA SER A 32 2.66 3.25 3.93
C SER A 32 2.05 2.18 4.84
N GLY A 33 1.95 2.44 6.15
CA GLY A 33 1.26 1.57 7.10
C GLY A 33 -0.22 1.38 6.76
N GLU A 34 -0.93 2.46 6.41
CA GLU A 34 -2.33 2.38 5.98
C GLU A 34 -2.50 1.48 4.74
N ILE A 35 -1.62 1.62 3.74
CA ILE A 35 -1.63 0.78 2.54
C ILE A 35 -1.42 -0.68 2.89
N VAL A 36 -0.41 -0.99 3.71
CA VAL A 36 -0.08 -2.34 4.14
C VAL A 36 -1.27 -3.02 4.82
N ILE A 37 -1.89 -2.35 5.80
CA ILE A 37 -3.02 -2.89 6.54
C ILE A 37 -4.24 -3.06 5.62
N THR A 38 -4.50 -2.09 4.75
CA THR A 38 -5.64 -2.13 3.83
C THR A 38 -5.47 -3.24 2.79
N LYS A 39 -4.27 -3.41 2.22
CA LYS A 39 -3.92 -4.53 1.34
C LYS A 39 -4.21 -5.87 2.02
N ALA A 40 -3.73 -6.05 3.25
CA ALA A 40 -3.95 -7.29 4.01
C ALA A 40 -5.44 -7.57 4.23
N ALA A 41 -6.22 -6.54 4.60
CA ALA A 41 -7.66 -6.66 4.79
C ALA A 41 -8.39 -7.04 3.48
N ILE A 42 -8.06 -6.38 2.37
CA ILE A 42 -8.64 -6.67 1.05
C ILE A 42 -8.30 -8.10 0.61
N LYS A 43 -7.02 -8.51 0.70
CA LYS A 43 -6.60 -9.87 0.35
C LYS A 43 -7.32 -10.92 1.20
N ARG A 44 -7.44 -10.67 2.51
CA ARG A 44 -8.19 -11.54 3.42
C ARG A 44 -9.66 -11.65 3.01
N ALA A 45 -10.29 -10.53 2.66
CA ALA A 45 -11.68 -10.53 2.24
C ALA A 45 -11.90 -11.31 0.94
N LEU A 46 -11.04 -11.07 -0.06
CA LEU A 46 -11.08 -11.79 -1.34
C LEU A 46 -10.79 -13.29 -1.18
N ARG A 47 -9.96 -13.70 -0.21
CA ARG A 47 -9.65 -15.11 0.03
C ARG A 47 -10.72 -15.84 0.83
N LEU A 48 -11.21 -15.24 1.91
CA LEU A 48 -12.07 -15.91 2.89
C LEU A 48 -13.57 -15.76 2.61
N TYR A 49 -13.98 -14.65 1.98
CA TYR A 49 -15.38 -14.31 1.78
C TYR A 49 -15.75 -14.27 0.28
N SER A 50 -14.95 -14.87 -0.60
CA SER A 50 -15.19 -14.88 -2.06
C SER A 50 -16.57 -15.41 -2.45
N ASN A 51 -17.10 -16.39 -1.71
CA ASN A 51 -18.42 -16.97 -1.96
C ASN A 51 -19.57 -16.13 -1.40
N GLU A 52 -19.28 -15.17 -0.52
CA GLU A 52 -20.25 -14.27 0.11
C GLU A 52 -20.29 -12.90 -0.59
N LEU A 53 -19.20 -12.53 -1.27
CA LEU A 53 -19.09 -11.30 -2.03
C LEU A 53 -19.73 -11.45 -3.42
N SER A 54 -20.46 -10.42 -3.83
CA SER A 54 -20.91 -10.30 -5.21
C SER A 54 -19.72 -10.07 -6.17
N ASN A 55 -19.90 -10.42 -7.44
CA ASN A 55 -18.89 -10.14 -8.48
C ASN A 55 -18.52 -8.65 -8.55
N GLU A 56 -19.49 -7.75 -8.29
CA GLU A 56 -19.23 -6.31 -8.25
C GLU A 56 -18.31 -5.92 -7.09
N GLU A 57 -18.51 -6.48 -5.90
CA GLU A 57 -17.65 -6.24 -4.74
C GLU A 57 -16.24 -6.78 -4.96
N ILE A 58 -16.12 -7.96 -5.56
CA ILE A 58 -14.82 -8.55 -5.93
C ILE A 58 -14.06 -7.65 -6.90
N LEU A 59 -14.74 -7.12 -7.93
CA LEU A 59 -14.15 -6.19 -8.89
C LEU A 59 -13.72 -4.88 -8.22
N LYS A 60 -14.56 -4.32 -7.33
CA LYS A 60 -14.21 -3.11 -6.56
C LYS A 60 -12.99 -3.31 -5.69
N LEU A 61 -12.95 -4.41 -4.92
CA LEU A 61 -11.83 -4.75 -4.05
C LEU A 61 -10.54 -4.98 -4.85
N SER A 62 -10.63 -5.65 -5.99
CA SER A 62 -9.48 -5.86 -6.89
C SER A 62 -8.99 -4.54 -7.49
N SER A 63 -9.89 -3.66 -7.93
CA SER A 63 -9.54 -2.33 -8.43
C SER A 63 -8.89 -1.46 -7.36
N LEU A 64 -9.39 -1.53 -6.12
CA LEU A 64 -8.84 -0.80 -4.99
C LEU A 64 -7.43 -1.30 -4.64
N LEU A 65 -7.19 -2.60 -4.76
CA LEU A 65 -5.88 -3.21 -4.55
C LEU A 65 -4.84 -2.70 -5.56
N GLU A 66 -5.22 -2.57 -6.83
CA GLU A 66 -4.34 -2.01 -7.88
C GLU A 66 -4.04 -0.53 -7.62
N ALA A 67 -5.04 0.27 -7.24
CA ALA A 67 -4.83 1.67 -6.89
C ALA A 67 -3.83 1.82 -5.73
N TYR A 68 -3.95 0.98 -4.69
CA TYR A 68 -3.01 1.00 -3.57
C TYR A 68 -1.59 0.58 -3.97
N LYS A 69 -1.44 -0.27 -4.98
CA LYS A 69 -0.13 -0.64 -5.53
C LYS A 69 0.54 0.54 -6.24
N GLU A 70 -0.22 1.33 -7.00
CA GLU A 70 0.31 2.55 -7.61
C GLU A 70 0.75 3.57 -6.55
N ILE A 71 -0.06 3.73 -5.49
CA ILE A 71 0.28 4.63 -4.38
C ILE A 71 1.51 4.12 -3.63
N SER A 72 1.65 2.82 -3.39
CA SER A 72 2.85 2.28 -2.71
C SER A 72 4.12 2.54 -3.51
N ASN A 73 4.07 2.39 -4.84
CA ASN A 73 5.19 2.71 -5.71
C ASN A 73 5.58 4.19 -5.64
N TYR A 74 4.59 5.09 -5.60
CA TYR A 74 4.82 6.51 -5.38
C TYR A 74 5.52 6.78 -4.03
N LEU A 75 5.03 6.18 -2.95
CA LEU A 75 5.63 6.36 -1.63
C LEU A 75 7.05 5.78 -1.55
N GLU A 76 7.34 4.67 -2.22
CA GLU A 76 8.70 4.12 -2.27
C GLU A 76 9.65 5.04 -3.06
N LEU A 77 9.19 5.61 -4.18
CA LEU A 77 9.98 6.61 -4.92
C LEU A 77 10.36 7.81 -4.03
N LEU A 78 9.42 8.30 -3.23
CA LEU A 78 9.69 9.36 -2.27
C LEU A 78 10.70 8.94 -1.21
N ARG A 79 10.57 7.73 -0.66
CA ARG A 79 11.50 7.15 0.32
C ARG A 79 12.92 7.13 -0.24
N GLN A 80 13.08 6.55 -1.43
CA GLN A 80 14.38 6.45 -2.11
C GLN A 80 14.99 7.82 -2.36
N THR A 81 14.18 8.78 -2.81
CA THR A 81 14.64 10.15 -3.04
C THR A 81 15.11 10.81 -1.74
N ALA A 82 14.35 10.67 -0.65
CA ALA A 82 14.71 11.23 0.64
C ALA A 82 15.98 10.60 1.23
N LEU A 83 16.18 9.29 1.06
CA LEU A 83 17.40 8.59 1.50
C LEU A 83 18.62 9.02 0.68
N LYS A 84 18.46 9.12 -0.65
CA LYS A 84 19.52 9.58 -1.54
C LYS A 84 19.99 10.99 -1.22
N ILE A 85 19.08 11.90 -0.85
CA ILE A 85 19.42 13.25 -0.38
C ILE A 85 20.29 13.21 0.88
N LYS A 86 20.08 12.23 1.76
CA LYS A 86 20.88 12.00 2.97
C LYS A 86 22.16 11.19 2.74
N GLY A 87 22.47 10.82 1.48
CA GLY A 87 23.63 9.98 1.15
C GLY A 87 23.49 8.52 1.60
N VAL A 88 22.26 8.06 1.88
CA VAL A 88 21.97 6.68 2.25
C VAL A 88 21.56 5.91 1.00
N GLU A 89 22.33 4.87 0.66
CA GLU A 89 21.92 3.88 -0.33
C GLU A 89 21.10 2.79 0.36
N ALA A 90 19.83 2.68 0.00
CA ALA A 90 18.96 1.61 0.49
C ALA A 90 18.50 0.74 -0.68
N PRO A 91 18.34 -0.58 -0.47
CA PRO A 91 17.74 -1.42 -1.48
C PRO A 91 16.32 -0.94 -1.78
N ASN A 92 15.87 -1.19 -3.01
CA ASN A 92 14.49 -0.95 -3.39
C ASN A 92 13.61 -1.85 -2.53
N TRP A 93 12.71 -1.27 -1.75
CA TRP A 93 11.80 -2.03 -0.91
C TRP A 93 10.42 -1.97 -1.51
N ASP A 94 9.88 -3.12 -1.90
CA ASP A 94 8.50 -3.20 -2.32
C ASP A 94 7.60 -3.13 -1.07
N ILE A 95 7.06 -1.94 -0.79
CA ILE A 95 6.10 -1.73 0.31
C ILE A 95 4.90 -2.65 0.15
N PHE A 96 4.50 -2.93 -1.10
CA PHE A 96 3.37 -3.76 -1.39
C PHE A 96 3.74 -5.22 -1.09
N ASP A 97 4.77 -5.76 -1.73
CA ASP A 97 5.06 -7.20 -1.72
C ASP A 97 6.02 -7.66 -0.61
N GLY A 98 6.65 -6.73 0.11
CA GLY A 98 7.66 -7.01 1.13
C GLY A 98 7.17 -7.76 2.38
N LEU A 99 5.86 -7.92 2.56
CA LEU A 99 5.25 -8.70 3.66
C LEU A 99 4.69 -10.06 3.22
N GLU A 100 4.76 -10.38 1.94
CA GLU A 100 4.24 -11.66 1.41
C GLU A 100 5.24 -12.81 1.56
N SER A 101 6.51 -12.51 1.85
CA SER A 101 7.57 -13.50 2.01
C SER A 101 7.51 -14.32 3.31
N GLU A 102 6.62 -14.02 4.26
CA GLU A 102 6.54 -14.75 5.54
C GLU A 102 5.33 -15.69 5.68
N ASN A 103 4.41 -15.74 4.71
CA ASN A 103 3.17 -16.55 4.83
C ASN A 103 3.07 -17.69 3.78
N GLY A 104 4.19 -18.08 3.17
CA GLY A 104 4.22 -19.00 2.03
C GLY A 104 4.67 -20.45 2.30
N GLU A 105 5.11 -20.79 3.51
CA GLU A 105 5.60 -22.14 3.83
C GLU A 105 5.12 -22.57 5.22
N GLU A 106 3.87 -23.02 5.35
CA GLU A 106 3.42 -23.94 6.40
C GLU A 106 1.94 -24.26 6.18
N GLU A 107 1.63 -25.05 5.15
CA GLU A 107 0.42 -25.89 5.10
C GLU A 107 0.52 -26.78 3.85
N ASP A 108 1.25 -27.90 3.98
CA ASP A 108 0.93 -29.20 3.36
C ASP A 108 2.06 -30.19 3.66
N ASN A 109 1.84 -31.04 4.66
CA ASN A 109 2.12 -32.49 4.66
C ASN A 109 2.13 -33.05 6.09
N LEU A 110 0.95 -33.39 6.61
CA LEU A 110 0.73 -34.46 7.59
C LEU A 110 -0.55 -35.20 7.24
#